data_AF-A0A494X8H8-F1
#
_entry.id   AF-A0A494X8H8-F1
#
_cell.length_a   1.000
_cell.length_b   1.000
_cell.length_c   1.000
_cell.angle_alpha   90.00
_cell.angle_beta   90.00
_cell.angle_gamma   90.00
#
_symmetry.space_group_name_H-M   'P 1'
#
loop_
_entity.id
_entity.type
_entity.pdbx_description
1 polymer ?
#
loop_
_entity_poly.entity_id
_entity_poly.type
_entity_poly.pdbx_seq_one_letter_code
_entity_poly.pdbx_strand_id
1 'polypeptide(L)'
;MGVLHQGPVFRGDGRHYDEIFKLGFKIRKNYDSVSEINGIRMAFGGDADALGFDGRGISTSADYGAALGYAKKHKGYVYLIHADFEGFDLYGGAQYGNLVRQQLSWEKMHETMLRYLKHPGRHEINFARDIPGSMVVGAFDSDGTFIPNPDFTGKWS
;
A
#
# COMPACT_ATOMS: atom_id res chain seq x y z
N MET A 1 15.42 5.91 -6.02
CA MET A 1 14.70 6.70 -4.99
C MET A 1 13.23 6.74 -5.34
N GLY A 2 12.35 6.23 -4.49
CA GLY A 2 10.89 6.35 -4.65
C GLY A 2 10.30 7.35 -3.67
N VAL A 3 8.97 7.53 -3.71
CA VAL A 3 8.24 8.31 -2.70
C VAL A 3 7.82 7.36 -1.58
N LEU A 4 8.13 7.73 -0.33
CA LEU A 4 7.91 6.90 0.84
C LEU A 4 6.62 7.32 1.56
N HIS A 5 5.95 6.34 2.14
CA HIS A 5 4.79 6.51 2.99
C HIS A 5 5.06 5.90 4.36
N GLN A 6 4.74 6.65 5.40
CA GLN A 6 4.68 6.20 6.79
C GLN A 6 3.31 6.58 7.35
N GLY A 7 2.65 5.62 8.00
CA GLY A 7 1.32 5.83 8.56
C GLY A 7 0.40 4.63 8.37
N PRO A 8 -0.84 4.73 8.90
CA PRO A 8 -1.84 3.69 8.76
C PRO A 8 -2.30 3.57 7.30
N VAL A 9 -2.54 2.33 6.89
CA VAL A 9 -3.08 2.00 5.56
C VAL A 9 -4.22 1.00 5.69
N PHE A 10 -4.95 0.86 4.60
CA PHE A 10 -6.06 -0.06 4.44
C PHE A 10 -5.77 -1.07 3.35
N ARG A 11 -6.23 -2.31 3.53
CA ARG A 11 -6.14 -3.34 2.51
C ARG A 11 -7.44 -4.12 2.42
N GLY A 12 -8.04 -4.17 1.23
CA GLY A 12 -9.13 -5.10 0.96
C GLY A 12 -8.57 -6.50 0.69
N ASP A 13 -9.09 -7.52 1.36
CA ASP A 13 -8.68 -8.91 1.12
C ASP A 13 -9.87 -9.88 1.36
N GLY A 14 -9.97 -10.92 0.55
CA GLY A 14 -11.04 -11.93 0.61
C GLY A 14 -10.86 -12.95 1.74
N ARG A 15 -9.66 -13.04 2.31
CA ARG A 15 -9.36 -13.98 3.40
C ARG A 15 -10.02 -13.53 4.70
N HIS A 16 -10.34 -14.51 5.55
CA HIS A 16 -10.98 -14.28 6.84
C HIS A 16 -10.05 -13.57 7.83
N TYR A 17 -10.60 -12.75 8.73
CA TYR A 17 -9.78 -11.96 9.64
C TYR A 17 -8.91 -12.82 10.56
N ASP A 18 -9.41 -13.97 11.03
CA ASP A 18 -8.63 -14.92 11.84
C ASP A 18 -7.35 -15.39 11.12
N GLU A 19 -7.43 -15.61 9.81
CA GLU A 19 -6.27 -16.02 9.02
C GLU A 19 -5.24 -14.88 8.95
N ILE A 20 -5.72 -13.67 8.67
CA ILE A 20 -4.84 -12.49 8.52
C ILE A 20 -4.22 -12.07 9.84
N PHE A 21 -4.94 -12.11 10.95
CA PHE A 21 -4.39 -11.79 12.26
C PHE A 21 -3.27 -12.75 12.65
N LYS A 22 -3.39 -14.03 12.25
CA LYS A 22 -2.36 -15.04 12.53
C LYS A 22 -1.18 -15.00 11.56
N LEU A 23 -1.43 -14.86 10.26
CA LEU A 23 -0.41 -15.05 9.22
C LEU A 23 0.12 -13.75 8.63
N GLY A 24 -0.66 -12.68 8.71
CA GLY A 24 -0.40 -11.42 8.04
C GLY A 24 -0.51 -11.52 6.51
N PHE A 25 0.23 -10.64 5.84
CA PHE A 25 0.32 -10.56 4.39
C PHE A 25 1.72 -10.94 3.94
N LYS A 26 1.78 -11.81 2.93
CA LYS A 26 3.02 -12.36 2.40
C LYS A 26 3.27 -11.85 0.99
N ILE A 27 4.52 -11.53 0.70
CA ILE A 27 4.96 -11.30 -0.67
C ILE A 27 4.89 -12.61 -1.44
N ARG A 28 4.37 -12.54 -2.66
CA ARG A 28 4.18 -13.72 -3.52
C ARG A 28 5.36 -13.98 -4.46
N LYS A 29 6.26 -13.00 -4.64
CA LYS A 29 7.36 -13.05 -5.60
C LYS A 29 8.54 -12.20 -5.15
N ASN A 30 9.76 -12.69 -5.37
CA ASN A 30 10.95 -11.88 -5.20
C ASN A 30 10.97 -10.74 -6.22
N TYR A 31 11.56 -9.61 -5.83
CA TYR A 31 11.88 -8.50 -6.73
C TYR A 31 13.40 -8.36 -6.84
N ASP A 32 13.88 -8.04 -8.04
CA ASP A 32 15.32 -7.89 -8.29
C ASP A 32 15.79 -6.47 -7.93
N SER A 33 14.85 -5.52 -7.89
CA SER A 33 15.13 -4.11 -7.61
C SER A 33 13.94 -3.41 -6.97
N VAL A 34 14.23 -2.51 -6.02
CA VAL A 34 13.22 -1.59 -5.42
C VAL A 34 12.49 -0.76 -6.49
N SER A 35 13.09 -0.54 -7.66
CA SER A 35 12.45 0.16 -8.78
C SER A 35 11.21 -0.55 -9.35
N GLU A 36 11.01 -1.82 -9.03
CA GLU A 36 9.87 -2.61 -9.46
C GLU A 36 8.66 -2.43 -8.54
N ILE A 37 8.87 -1.97 -7.31
CA ILE A 37 7.82 -1.88 -6.28
C ILE A 37 7.54 -0.45 -5.83
N ASN A 38 8.30 0.53 -6.34
CA ASN A 38 8.25 1.92 -5.92
C ASN A 38 7.55 2.88 -6.89
N GLY A 39 6.89 2.35 -7.94
CA GLY A 39 6.07 3.12 -8.89
C GLY A 39 6.83 3.87 -10.00
N ILE A 40 8.15 4.03 -9.92
CA ILE A 40 8.93 4.85 -10.87
C ILE A 40 8.84 4.33 -12.32
N ARG A 41 8.72 3.02 -12.52
CA ARG A 41 8.60 2.39 -13.84
C ARG A 41 7.15 2.28 -14.35
N MET A 42 6.21 2.98 -13.71
CA MET A 42 4.75 2.81 -13.88
C MET A 42 4.23 1.48 -13.28
N ALA A 43 2.92 1.39 -13.10
CA ALA A 43 2.25 0.65 -12.01
C ALA A 43 2.54 -0.86 -11.86
N PHE A 44 2.42 -1.31 -10.60
CA PHE A 44 2.38 -2.69 -10.07
C PHE A 44 3.58 -3.62 -10.26
N GLY A 45 4.75 -3.13 -10.68
CA GLY A 45 5.89 -4.03 -10.86
C GLY A 45 5.65 -5.14 -11.89
N GLY A 46 4.73 -4.91 -12.83
CA GLY A 46 4.45 -5.80 -13.95
C GLY A 46 3.05 -6.42 -14.02
N ASP A 47 2.13 -6.15 -13.09
CA ASP A 47 0.77 -6.75 -13.09
C ASP A 47 -0.34 -5.73 -13.40
N ALA A 48 -1.46 -6.19 -13.95
CA ALA A 48 -2.67 -5.37 -14.10
C ALA A 48 -3.46 -5.26 -12.78
N ASP A 49 -3.19 -6.16 -11.82
CA ASP A 49 -3.82 -6.21 -10.51
C ASP A 49 -2.74 -6.29 -9.42
N ALA A 50 -2.91 -5.49 -8.38
CA ALA A 50 -2.06 -5.47 -7.19
C ALA A 50 -2.03 -6.82 -6.42
N LEU A 51 -2.94 -7.73 -6.77
CA LEU A 51 -3.06 -9.09 -6.23
C LEU A 51 -2.87 -10.17 -7.28
N GLY A 52 -2.54 -9.81 -8.51
CA GLY A 52 -2.14 -10.77 -9.50
C GLY A 52 -0.80 -11.43 -9.11
N PHE A 53 -0.52 -12.56 -9.74
CA PHE A 53 0.68 -13.35 -9.44
C PHE A 53 1.98 -12.65 -9.83
N ASP A 54 1.90 -11.60 -10.66
CA ASP A 54 3.04 -10.80 -11.09
C ASP A 54 3.24 -9.54 -10.24
N GLY A 55 2.32 -9.24 -9.31
CA GLY A 55 2.45 -8.16 -8.34
C GLY A 55 3.63 -8.39 -7.39
N ARG A 56 4.62 -7.49 -7.41
CA ARG A 56 5.90 -7.66 -6.67
C ARG A 56 5.91 -7.08 -5.24
N GLY A 57 4.77 -6.59 -4.74
CA GLY A 57 4.65 -6.00 -3.39
C GLY A 57 3.27 -6.24 -2.77
N ILE A 58 3.12 -5.92 -1.48
CA ILE A 58 1.84 -5.98 -0.79
C ILE A 58 1.12 -4.66 -0.98
N SER A 59 0.11 -4.66 -1.84
CA SER A 59 -0.70 -3.48 -2.12
C SER A 59 -1.66 -3.15 -1.00
N THR A 60 -1.66 -1.88 -0.64
CA THR A 60 -2.50 -1.24 0.37
C THR A 60 -2.87 0.15 -0.11
N SER A 61 -3.72 0.85 0.62
CA SER A 61 -4.20 2.18 0.27
C SER A 61 -4.23 3.06 1.51
N ALA A 62 -3.81 4.33 1.39
CA ALA A 62 -4.05 5.31 2.45
C ALA A 62 -5.55 5.70 2.60
N ASP A 63 -6.38 5.31 1.64
CA ASP A 63 -7.82 5.59 1.58
C ASP A 63 -8.64 4.30 1.81
N TYR A 64 -9.51 4.32 2.82
CA TYR A 64 -10.41 3.21 3.18
C TYR A 64 -11.38 2.85 2.05
N GLY A 65 -11.96 3.84 1.37
CA GLY A 65 -12.92 3.63 0.29
C GLY A 65 -12.32 2.91 -0.91
N ALA A 66 -11.04 3.17 -1.21
CA ALA A 66 -10.31 2.42 -2.24
C ALA A 66 -10.14 0.94 -1.87
N ALA A 67 -9.82 0.64 -0.61
CA ALA A 67 -9.72 -0.75 -0.11
C ALA A 67 -11.09 -1.46 -0.05
N LEU A 68 -12.15 -0.72 0.31
CA LEU A 68 -13.51 -1.23 0.42
C LEU A 68 -14.05 -1.76 -0.90
N GLY A 69 -13.74 -1.11 -2.01
CA GLY A 69 -14.15 -1.56 -3.35
C GLY A 69 -13.66 -2.98 -3.64
N TYR A 70 -12.41 -3.29 -3.28
CA TYR A 70 -11.84 -4.62 -3.44
C TYR A 70 -12.49 -5.63 -2.48
N ALA A 71 -12.55 -5.29 -1.18
CA ALA A 71 -13.15 -6.16 -0.17
C ALA A 71 -14.58 -6.59 -0.55
N LYS A 72 -15.42 -5.63 -1.00
CA LYS A 72 -16.80 -5.91 -1.44
C LYS A 72 -16.87 -6.86 -2.64
N LYS A 73 -16.02 -6.64 -3.65
CA LYS A 73 -15.96 -7.52 -4.84
C LYS A 73 -15.62 -8.96 -4.47
N HIS A 74 -14.83 -9.14 -3.42
CA HIS A 74 -14.33 -10.45 -2.97
C HIS A 74 -15.03 -11.00 -1.73
N LYS A 75 -16.15 -10.40 -1.30
CA LYS A 75 -16.89 -10.76 -0.06
C LYS A 75 -15.96 -10.88 1.16
N GLY A 76 -15.00 -9.98 1.24
CA GLY A 76 -13.92 -9.99 2.21
C GLY A 76 -14.02 -8.84 3.21
N TYR A 77 -12.87 -8.50 3.76
CA TYR A 77 -12.70 -7.52 4.83
C TYR A 77 -11.80 -6.38 4.37
N VAL A 78 -11.93 -5.23 5.02
CA VAL A 78 -10.95 -4.16 4.94
C VAL A 78 -10.07 -4.19 6.19
N TYR A 79 -8.79 -4.46 6.02
CA TYR A 79 -7.81 -4.52 7.10
C TYR A 79 -7.18 -3.16 7.33
N LEU A 80 -7.22 -2.67 8.56
CA LEU A 80 -6.43 -1.51 8.99
C LEU A 80 -5.07 -2.00 9.48
N ILE A 81 -4.02 -1.45 8.90
CA ILE A 81 -2.64 -1.88 9.13
C ILE A 81 -1.83 -0.67 9.59
N HIS A 82 -1.03 -0.87 10.62
CA HIS A 82 -0.05 0.11 11.09
C HIS A 82 1.32 -0.54 11.08
N ALA A 83 2.00 -0.44 9.94
CA ALA A 83 3.36 -0.95 9.78
C ALA A 83 4.38 0.05 10.37
N ASP A 84 5.43 -0.47 11.01
CA ASP A 84 6.55 0.32 11.55
C ASP A 84 7.68 0.53 10.53
N PHE A 85 7.46 0.11 9.30
CA PHE A 85 8.38 0.26 8.18
C PHE A 85 7.73 1.02 7.02
N GLU A 86 8.58 1.58 6.17
CA GLU A 86 8.15 2.41 5.06
C GLU A 86 7.49 1.60 3.95
N GLY A 87 6.37 2.13 3.44
CA GLY A 87 5.78 1.71 2.18
C GLY A 87 6.20 2.64 1.04
N PHE A 88 6.01 2.20 -0.20
CA PHE A 88 6.23 3.04 -1.38
C PHE A 88 4.91 3.55 -1.94
N ASP A 89 4.81 4.87 -2.08
CA ASP A 89 3.72 5.51 -2.79
C ASP A 89 3.93 5.34 -4.30
N LEU A 90 3.09 4.50 -4.93
CA LEU A 90 3.24 4.16 -6.33
C LEU A 90 2.95 5.34 -7.25
N TYR A 91 1.94 6.14 -6.94
CA TYR A 91 1.58 7.26 -7.79
C TYR A 91 2.56 8.42 -7.64
N GLY A 92 3.00 8.71 -6.41
CA GLY A 92 4.09 9.63 -6.14
C GLY A 92 5.39 9.20 -6.83
N GLY A 93 5.70 7.91 -6.77
CA GLY A 93 6.85 7.31 -7.47
C GLY A 93 6.76 7.44 -8.99
N ALA A 94 5.59 7.16 -9.57
CA ALA A 94 5.35 7.32 -11.01
C ALA A 94 5.49 8.78 -11.45
N GLN A 95 4.93 9.72 -10.68
CA GLN A 95 5.06 11.14 -10.92
C GLN A 95 6.53 11.58 -10.86
N TYR A 96 7.26 11.17 -9.82
CA TYR A 96 8.69 11.44 -9.69
C TYR A 96 9.49 10.89 -10.88
N GLY A 97 9.23 9.64 -11.28
CA GLY A 97 9.87 9.02 -12.45
C GLY A 97 9.63 9.80 -13.75
N ASN A 98 8.41 10.31 -13.95
CA ASN A 98 8.07 11.14 -15.10
C ASN A 98 8.81 12.48 -15.10
N LEU A 99 8.92 13.13 -13.93
CA LEU A 99 9.64 14.40 -13.80
C LEU A 99 11.13 14.24 -14.07
N VAL A 100 11.74 13.16 -13.58
CA VAL A 100 13.15 12.83 -13.86
C VAL A 100 13.38 12.63 -15.36
N ARG A 101 12.48 11.93 -16.07
CA ARG A 101 12.56 11.72 -17.53
C ARG A 101 12.48 13.03 -18.33
N GLN A 102 11.78 14.02 -17.81
CA GLN A 102 11.67 15.36 -18.42
C GLN A 102 12.92 16.23 -18.23
N GLN A 103 13.92 15.75 -17.46
CA GLN A 103 15.17 16.47 -17.19
C GLN A 103 14.94 17.87 -16.62
N LEU A 104 13.91 18.03 -15.78
CA LEU A 104 13.61 19.29 -15.12
C LEU A 104 14.70 19.65 -14.10
N SER A 105 14.86 20.94 -13.82
CA SER A 105 15.73 21.38 -12.72
C SER A 105 15.18 20.86 -11.38
N TRP A 106 16.06 20.76 -10.39
CA TRP A 106 15.67 20.33 -9.04
C TRP A 106 14.57 21.22 -8.45
N GLU A 107 14.62 22.54 -8.64
CA GLU A 107 13.57 23.43 -8.12
C GLU A 107 12.20 23.11 -8.73
N LYS A 108 12.13 22.93 -10.05
CA LYS A 108 10.86 22.62 -10.76
C LYS A 108 10.31 21.25 -10.37
N MET A 109 11.17 20.25 -10.21
CA MET A 109 10.76 18.94 -9.72
C MET A 109 10.22 19.04 -8.29
N HIS A 110 10.92 19.74 -7.40
CA HIS A 110 10.51 19.93 -6.02
C HIS A 110 9.16 20.63 -5.91
N GLU A 111 8.96 21.75 -6.60
CA GLU A 111 7.67 22.47 -6.62
C GLU A 111 6.52 21.60 -7.13
N THR A 112 6.76 20.81 -8.17
CA THR A 112 5.73 19.93 -8.75
C THR A 112 5.38 18.80 -7.78
N MET A 113 6.38 18.19 -7.13
CA MET A 113 6.15 17.15 -6.11
C MET A 113 5.41 17.71 -4.90
N LEU A 114 5.71 18.94 -4.45
CA LEU A 114 4.95 19.58 -3.37
C LEU A 114 3.47 19.80 -3.72
N ARG A 115 3.15 20.12 -4.98
CA ARG A 115 1.75 20.22 -5.43
C ARG A 115 1.06 18.86 -5.45
N TYR A 116 1.78 17.82 -5.86
CA TYR A 116 1.27 16.46 -5.86
C TYR A 116 0.94 15.98 -4.43
N LEU A 117 1.85 16.20 -3.47
CA LEU A 117 1.64 15.85 -2.06
C LEU A 117 0.45 16.60 -1.42
N LYS A 118 0.06 17.77 -1.95
CA LYS A 118 -1.11 18.54 -1.49
C LYS A 118 -2.45 18.00 -2.00
N HIS A 119 -2.43 17.07 -2.97
CA HIS A 119 -3.63 16.41 -3.49
C HIS A 119 -3.50 14.91 -3.25
N PRO A 120 -3.76 14.44 -2.02
CA PRO A 120 -3.52 13.06 -1.64
C PRO A 120 -4.57 12.11 -2.26
N GLY A 121 -4.58 11.98 -3.58
CA GLY A 121 -5.53 11.11 -4.30
C GLY A 121 -5.15 9.65 -4.09
N ARG A 122 -6.03 8.86 -3.44
CA ARG A 122 -6.06 7.38 -3.45
C ARG A 122 -4.68 6.72 -3.63
N HIS A 123 -3.79 6.95 -2.67
CA HIS A 123 -2.41 6.52 -2.77
C HIS A 123 -2.34 5.02 -2.54
N GLU A 124 -2.06 4.28 -3.61
CA GLU A 124 -1.61 2.92 -3.47
C GLU A 124 -0.23 2.91 -2.83
N ILE A 125 -0.14 2.24 -1.68
CA ILE A 125 1.07 2.05 -0.92
C ILE A 125 1.49 0.58 -1.03
N ASN A 126 2.67 0.34 -1.60
CA ASN A 126 3.24 -0.99 -1.71
C ASN A 126 4.30 -1.25 -0.64
N PHE A 127 4.15 -2.36 0.07
CA PHE A 127 5.19 -2.82 0.97
C PHE A 127 6.09 -3.86 0.30
N ALA A 128 7.41 -3.65 0.50
CA ALA A 128 8.50 -4.46 -0.03
C ALA A 128 8.84 -5.70 0.81
N ARG A 129 8.11 -5.91 1.90
CA ARG A 129 8.31 -7.04 2.80
C ARG A 129 6.98 -7.51 3.33
N ASP A 130 6.97 -8.72 3.86
CA ASP A 130 5.83 -9.27 4.57
C ASP A 130 5.32 -8.30 5.66
N ILE A 131 4.00 -8.21 5.79
CA ILE A 131 3.34 -7.50 6.88
C ILE A 131 2.90 -8.56 7.88
N PRO A 132 3.54 -8.71 9.06
CA PRO A 132 3.11 -9.67 10.06
C PRO A 132 1.71 -9.32 10.59
N GLY A 133 0.96 -10.34 11.01
CA GLY A 133 -0.38 -10.16 11.56
C GLY A 133 -0.43 -9.23 12.78
N SER A 134 0.65 -9.16 13.57
CA SER A 134 0.79 -8.25 14.71
C SER A 134 0.82 -6.75 14.33
N MET A 135 0.96 -6.41 13.05
CA MET A 135 0.85 -5.04 12.53
C MET A 135 -0.55 -4.72 11.99
N VAL A 136 -1.45 -5.72 11.92
CA VAL A 136 -2.85 -5.52 11.57
C VAL A 136 -3.58 -5.08 12.83
N VAL A 137 -4.12 -3.87 12.83
CA VAL A 137 -4.87 -3.30 13.96
C VAL A 137 -6.20 -4.03 14.14
N GLY A 138 -6.84 -4.36 13.02
CA GLY A 138 -8.13 -5.01 12.98
C GLY A 138 -8.68 -5.05 11.56
N ALA A 139 -9.92 -5.50 11.44
CA ALA A 139 -10.62 -5.64 10.17
C ALA A 139 -12.01 -5.02 10.25
N PHE A 140 -12.50 -4.49 9.14
CA PHE A 140 -13.89 -4.10 8.96
C PHE A 140 -14.58 -5.17 8.11
N ASP A 141 -15.70 -5.69 8.58
CA ASP A 141 -16.53 -6.61 7.80
C ASP A 141 -17.32 -5.88 6.69
N SER A 142 -18.19 -6.59 5.98
CA SER A 142 -18.99 -6.04 4.89
C SER A 142 -19.97 -4.93 5.33
N ASP A 143 -20.38 -4.96 6.60
CA ASP A 143 -21.29 -3.99 7.20
C ASP A 143 -20.54 -2.79 7.79
N GLY A 144 -19.20 -2.83 7.78
CA GLY A 144 -18.34 -1.83 8.37
C GLY A 144 -18.14 -2.00 9.87
N THR A 145 -18.54 -3.14 10.44
CA THR A 145 -18.29 -3.46 11.85
C THR A 145 -16.80 -3.72 12.04
N PHE A 146 -16.20 -3.02 13.00
CA PHE A 146 -14.79 -3.18 13.32
C PHE A 146 -14.57 -4.39 14.24
N ILE A 147 -13.66 -5.26 13.82
CA ILE A 147 -13.22 -6.47 14.50
C ILE A 147 -11.76 -6.23 14.93
N PRO A 148 -11.50 -6.00 16.23
CA PRO A 148 -10.16 -5.71 16.72
C PRO A 148 -9.26 -6.95 16.65
N ASN A 149 -7.99 -6.77 16.30
CA ASN A 149 -6.99 -7.81 16.42
C ASN A 149 -6.41 -7.83 17.85
N PRO A 150 -6.61 -8.91 18.64
CA PRO A 150 -6.07 -9.00 20.00
C PRO A 150 -4.53 -9.07 20.02
N ASP A 151 -3.90 -9.49 18.92
CA ASP A 151 -2.46 -9.68 18.81
C ASP A 151 -1.73 -8.46 18.22
N PHE A 152 -2.42 -7.33 18.04
CA PHE A 152 -1.79 -6.10 17.56
C PHE A 152 -0.79 -5.55 18.58
N THR A 153 0.46 -5.34 18.15
CA THR A 153 1.55 -4.85 19.02
C THR A 153 2.08 -3.47 18.63
N GLY A 154 1.49 -2.83 17.62
CA GLY A 154 1.93 -1.50 17.16
C GLY A 154 1.60 -0.41 18.18
N LYS A 155 2.39 0.66 18.18
CA LYS A 155 2.14 1.84 19.02
C LYS A 155 1.43 2.91 18.20
N TRP A 156 0.30 3.40 18.71
CA TRP A 156 -0.30 4.65 18.23
C TRP A 156 0.43 5.81 18.92
N SER A 157 1.35 6.46 18.23
CA SER A 157 1.98 7.70 18.67
C SER A 157 1.30 8.91 18.05
#